data_AF-A0A9X0D9H0-F1
#
_entry.id   AF-A0A9X0D9H0-F1
#
_cell.length_a   1.000
_cell.length_b   1.000
_cell.length_c   1.000
_cell.angle_alpha   90.00
_cell.angle_beta   90.00
_cell.angle_gamma   90.00
#
_symmetry.space_group_name_H-M   'P 1'
#
loop_
_entity.id
_entity.type
_entity.pdbx_description
1 polymer ?
#
loop_
_entity_poly.entity_id
_entity_poly.type
_entity_poly.pdbx_seq_one_letter_code
_entity_poly.pdbx_strand_id
1 'polypeptide(L)'
;MQAERMCIARDLWKAGIKATICYDSIPLEELQEFCKQGGIQHMVVLKEQETGSVRVRSLDKEKISESRVQIKDLVDHLQGKLSTSLKRPSPQRPLVTKEQAQQSSNEPSSTFVPGNERLVQHPGEDGLEH
;
A
#
# COMPACT_ATOMS: atom_id res chain seq x y z
N MET A 1 -29.55 -13.77 7.26
CA MET A 1 -28.21 -13.25 6.88
C MET A 1 -28.20 -12.14 5.81
N GLN A 2 -29.00 -12.16 4.72
CA GLN A 2 -28.84 -11.17 3.63
C GLN A 2 -28.88 -9.69 4.09
N ALA A 3 -29.81 -9.32 4.97
CA ALA A 3 -29.93 -7.96 5.51
C ALA A 3 -28.66 -7.46 6.24
N GLU A 4 -27.95 -8.35 6.95
CA GLU A 4 -26.67 -8.02 7.60
C GLU A 4 -25.60 -7.65 6.56
N ARG A 5 -25.46 -8.45 5.49
CA ARG A 5 -24.51 -8.17 4.39
C ARG A 5 -24.78 -6.81 3.76
N MET A 6 -26.06 -6.51 3.49
CA MET A 6 -26.48 -5.22 2.92
C MET A 6 -26.27 -4.04 3.89
N CYS A 7 -26.49 -4.25 5.19
CA CYS A 7 -26.29 -3.21 6.20
C CYS A 7 -24.79 -2.87 6.35
N ILE A 8 -23.93 -3.88 6.43
CA ILE A 8 -22.47 -3.76 6.44
C ILE A 8 -21.96 -3.01 5.21
N ALA A 9 -22.35 -3.45 4.01
CA ALA A 9 -21.86 -2.85 2.77
C ALA A 9 -22.30 -1.39 2.65
N ARG A 10 -23.54 -1.07 3.03
CA ARG A 10 -24.05 0.31 3.10
C ARG A 10 -23.25 1.20 4.04
N ASP A 11 -22.81 0.70 5.19
CA ASP A 11 -22.01 1.50 6.12
C ASP A 11 -20.56 1.67 5.64
N LEU A 12 -19.98 0.64 5.02
CA LEU A 12 -18.70 0.75 4.30
C LEU A 12 -18.77 1.77 3.16
N TRP A 13 -19.82 1.75 2.34
CA TRP A 13 -20.03 2.75 1.27
C TRP A 13 -20.20 4.17 1.82
N LYS A 14 -20.93 4.35 2.93
CA LYS A 14 -21.02 5.66 3.63
C LYS A 14 -19.65 6.16 4.13
N ALA A 15 -18.77 5.24 4.53
CA ALA A 15 -17.40 5.52 4.94
C ALA A 15 -16.40 5.66 3.77
N GLY A 16 -16.88 5.67 2.52
CA GLY A 16 -16.07 5.77 1.31
C GLY A 16 -15.37 4.47 0.86
N ILE A 17 -15.55 3.37 1.60
CA ILE A 17 -14.96 2.07 1.27
C ILE A 17 -15.81 1.39 0.18
N LYS A 18 -15.20 1.14 -0.99
CA LYS A 18 -15.81 0.29 -2.02
C LYS A 18 -15.83 -1.18 -1.56
N ALA A 19 -17.00 -1.66 -1.18
CA ALA A 19 -17.25 -3.07 -0.85
C ALA A 19 -18.19 -3.72 -1.87
N THR A 20 -17.97 -5.00 -2.20
CA THR A 20 -18.84 -5.80 -3.07
C THR A 20 -19.58 -6.84 -2.23
N ILE A 21 -20.91 -6.90 -2.34
CA ILE A 21 -21.71 -7.93 -1.68
C ILE A 21 -21.72 -9.18 -2.56
N CYS A 22 -21.13 -10.27 -2.08
CA CYS A 22 -21.40 -11.59 -2.63
C CYS A 22 -22.68 -12.15 -2.00
N TYR A 23 -23.61 -12.65 -2.83
CA TYR A 23 -24.88 -13.22 -2.38
C TYR A 23 -24.82 -14.75 -2.33
N ASP A 24 -24.25 -15.34 -3.36
CA ASP A 24 -24.02 -16.77 -3.54
C ASP A 24 -23.19 -17.40 -2.40
N SER A 25 -23.36 -18.70 -2.20
CA SER A 25 -22.58 -19.51 -1.25
C SER A 25 -21.25 -19.95 -1.86
N ILE A 26 -20.45 -19.00 -2.34
CA ILE A 26 -19.13 -19.28 -2.93
C ILE A 26 -18.21 -19.86 -1.84
N PRO A 27 -17.55 -21.01 -2.05
CA PRO A 27 -16.61 -21.56 -1.09
C PRO A 27 -15.38 -20.65 -0.93
N LEU A 28 -14.70 -20.74 0.21
CA LEU A 28 -13.57 -19.86 0.55
C LEU A 28 -12.42 -19.90 -0.47
N GLU A 29 -12.26 -21.01 -1.19
CA GLU A 29 -11.22 -21.25 -2.19
C GLU A 29 -11.50 -20.48 -3.49
N GLU A 30 -12.69 -20.66 -4.07
CA GLU A 30 -13.21 -19.86 -5.20
C GLU A 30 -13.23 -18.36 -4.88
N LEU A 31 -13.70 -17.98 -3.69
CA LEU A 31 -13.75 -16.58 -3.26
C LEU A 31 -12.34 -15.98 -3.10
N GLN A 32 -11.37 -16.79 -2.67
CA GLN A 32 -9.96 -16.42 -2.59
C GLN A 32 -9.35 -16.20 -3.99
N GLU A 33 -9.56 -17.13 -4.93
CA GLU A 33 -9.05 -16.97 -6.30
C GLU A 33 -9.74 -15.81 -7.03
N PHE A 34 -11.04 -15.57 -6.79
CA PHE A 34 -11.75 -14.37 -7.27
C PHE A 34 -11.13 -13.09 -6.70
N CYS A 35 -10.88 -13.02 -5.38
CA CYS A 35 -10.24 -11.86 -4.77
C CYS A 35 -8.83 -11.62 -5.31
N LYS A 36 -8.04 -12.68 -5.47
CA LYS A 36 -6.67 -12.67 -6.01
C LYS A 36 -6.62 -12.19 -7.47
N GLN A 37 -7.54 -12.66 -8.32
CA GLN A 37 -7.70 -12.19 -9.71
C GLN A 37 -8.18 -10.74 -9.77
N GLY A 38 -9.14 -10.35 -8.92
CA GLY A 38 -9.68 -8.99 -8.84
C GLY A 38 -8.80 -7.96 -8.12
N GLY A 39 -7.62 -8.35 -7.63
CA GLY A 39 -6.72 -7.48 -6.84
C GLY A 39 -7.25 -7.10 -5.45
N ILE A 40 -8.26 -7.80 -4.94
CA ILE A 40 -8.96 -7.54 -3.68
C ILE A 40 -8.12 -8.07 -2.51
N GLN A 41 -7.52 -7.15 -1.75
CA GLN A 41 -6.60 -7.47 -0.65
C GLN A 41 -7.30 -7.92 0.64
N HIS A 42 -8.59 -7.60 0.81
CA HIS A 42 -9.37 -7.89 2.01
C HIS A 42 -10.78 -8.37 1.65
N MET A 43 -11.23 -9.50 2.20
CA MET A 43 -12.61 -9.99 2.12
C MET A 43 -13.26 -10.01 3.51
N VAL A 44 -14.59 -9.93 3.58
CA VAL A 44 -15.36 -10.01 4.84
C VAL A 44 -16.31 -11.20 4.77
N VAL A 45 -16.17 -12.11 5.72
CA VAL A 45 -16.94 -13.37 5.82
C VAL A 45 -17.85 -13.31 7.03
N LEU A 46 -19.16 -13.44 6.79
CA LEU A 46 -20.17 -13.65 7.84
C LEU A 46 -20.36 -15.15 8.06
N LYS A 47 -20.47 -15.57 9.32
CA LYS A 47 -20.90 -16.93 9.70
C LYS A 47 -22.24 -16.84 10.42
N GLU A 48 -23.13 -17.80 10.20
CA GLU A 48 -24.46 -17.82 10.82
C GLU A 48 -24.41 -17.86 12.35
N GLN A 49 -23.36 -18.47 12.92
CA GLN A 49 -23.09 -18.55 14.35
C GLN A 49 -22.43 -17.28 14.93
N GLU A 50 -22.16 -16.24 14.13
CA GLU A 50 -21.53 -14.98 14.57
C GLU A 50 -22.44 -13.77 14.35
N THR A 51 -23.57 -13.72 15.07
CA THR A 51 -24.45 -12.53 15.08
C THR A 51 -23.70 -11.31 15.62
N GLY A 52 -23.70 -10.19 14.90
CA GLY A 52 -23.04 -8.94 15.33
C GLY A 52 -21.52 -8.88 15.14
N SER A 53 -20.86 -9.94 14.66
CA SER A 53 -19.40 -10.00 14.43
C SER A 53 -19.06 -10.66 13.10
N VAL A 54 -17.91 -10.32 12.52
CA VAL A 54 -17.48 -10.79 11.21
C VAL A 54 -16.02 -11.21 11.21
N ARG A 55 -15.62 -12.00 10.21
CA ARG A 55 -14.22 -12.36 9.96
C ARG A 55 -13.69 -11.60 8.75
N VAL A 56 -12.75 -10.69 8.99
CA VAL A 56 -11.97 -10.04 7.93
C VAL A 56 -10.80 -10.97 7.59
N ARG A 57 -10.74 -11.45 6.34
CA ARG A 57 -9.54 -12.11 5.81
C ARG A 57 -8.76 -11.11 4.98
N SER A 58 -7.50 -10.89 5.35
CA SER A 58 -6.51 -10.23 4.50
C SER A 58 -5.80 -11.29 3.67
N LEU A 59 -5.74 -11.10 2.35
CA LEU A 59 -5.02 -11.96 1.42
C LEU A 59 -3.77 -11.21 0.95
N ASP A 60 -2.63 -11.53 1.56
CA ASP A 60 -1.33 -11.22 0.98
C ASP A 60 -0.93 -12.33 -0.01
N LYS A 61 0.15 -12.12 -0.78
CA LYS A 61 0.57 -12.98 -1.89
C LYS A 61 0.84 -14.44 -1.49
N GLU A 62 1.24 -14.66 -0.24
CA GLU A 62 1.56 -15.99 0.30
C GLU A 62 0.81 -16.28 1.62
N LYS A 63 0.29 -15.25 2.31
CA LYS A 63 -0.24 -15.37 3.67
C LYS A 63 -1.65 -14.81 3.80
N ILE A 64 -2.55 -15.66 4.27
CA ILE A 64 -3.91 -15.29 4.64
C ILE A 64 -3.93 -15.02 6.15
N SER A 65 -4.35 -13.82 6.55
CA SER A 65 -4.57 -13.47 7.96
C SER A 65 -6.04 -13.21 8.21
N GLU A 66 -6.66 -14.03 9.06
CA GLU A 66 -8.06 -13.88 9.48
C GLU A 66 -8.15 -13.15 10.82
N SER A 67 -9.08 -12.23 10.96
CA SER A 67 -9.29 -11.44 12.19
C SER A 67 -10.77 -11.26 12.46
N ARG A 68 -11.16 -11.41 13.74
CA ARG A 68 -12.54 -11.27 14.20
C ARG A 68 -12.80 -9.82 14.62
N VAL A 69 -13.79 -9.18 14.00
CA VAL A 69 -14.10 -7.75 14.21
C VAL A 69 -15.61 -7.61 14.42
N GLN A 70 -16.06 -6.68 15.28
CA GLN A 70 -17.49 -6.41 15.45
C GLN A 70 -18.06 -5.67 14.23
N ILE A 71 -19.35 -5.86 13.88
CA ILE A 71 -19.98 -5.12 12.77
C ILE A 71 -19.86 -3.60 12.94
N LYS A 72 -20.01 -3.12 14.18
CA LYS A 72 -19.86 -1.70 14.59
C LYS A 72 -18.43 -1.14 14.48
N ASP A 73 -17.42 -2.00 14.38
CA ASP A 73 -15.99 -1.68 14.44
C ASP A 73 -15.29 -1.94 13.09
N LEU A 74 -15.89 -2.80 12.27
CA LEU A 74 -15.47 -3.20 10.92
C LEU A 74 -15.11 -2.02 10.01
N VAL A 75 -15.86 -0.92 10.11
CA VAL A 75 -15.65 0.29 9.29
C VAL A 75 -14.31 0.95 9.66
N ASP A 76 -14.10 1.25 10.94
CA ASP A 76 -12.86 1.84 11.44
C ASP A 76 -11.66 0.92 11.16
N HIS A 77 -11.81 -0.38 11.50
CA HIS A 77 -10.79 -1.39 11.23
C HIS A 77 -10.36 -1.42 9.76
N LEU A 78 -11.32 -1.41 8.82
CA LEU A 78 -11.01 -1.39 7.39
C LEU A 78 -10.44 -0.04 6.93
N GLN A 79 -10.90 1.10 7.46
CA GLN A 79 -10.28 2.40 7.17
C GLN A 79 -8.82 2.44 7.64
N GLY A 80 -8.52 1.95 8.84
CA GLY A 80 -7.17 1.82 9.38
C GLY A 80 -6.28 0.89 8.54
N LYS A 81 -6.80 -0.28 8.12
CA LYS A 81 -6.06 -1.23 7.25
C LYS A 81 -5.80 -0.68 5.84
N LEU A 82 -6.75 0.03 5.24
CA LEU A 82 -6.59 0.61 3.90
C LEU A 82 -5.63 1.82 3.94
N SER A 83 -5.73 2.67 4.97
CA SER A 83 -4.83 3.80 5.20
C SER A 83 -3.37 3.36 5.42
N THR A 84 -3.15 2.28 6.19
CA THR A 84 -1.80 1.74 6.43
C THR A 84 -1.23 1.01 5.21
N SER A 85 -2.02 0.19 4.51
CA SER A 85 -1.58 -0.52 3.30
C SER A 85 -1.17 0.40 2.15
N LEU A 86 -1.72 1.62 2.08
CA LEU A 86 -1.33 2.61 1.07
C LEU A 86 0.11 3.13 1.27
N LYS A 87 0.68 3.02 2.48
CA LYS A 87 2.08 3.35 2.75
C LYS A 87 3.03 2.20 2.37
N ARG A 88 3.12 1.91 1.07
CA ARG A 88 4.45 1.63 0.50
C ARG A 88 5.17 2.98 0.40
N PRO A 89 6.21 3.27 1.21
CA PRO A 89 7.11 4.35 0.85
C PRO A 89 7.71 4.01 -0.52
N SER A 90 7.50 4.87 -1.50
CA SER A 90 8.39 4.92 -2.66
C SER A 90 9.82 4.99 -2.13
N PRO A 91 10.73 4.08 -2.51
CA PRO A 91 12.03 3.99 -1.87
C PRO A 91 12.74 5.33 -2.00
N GLN A 92 12.91 6.01 -0.87
CA GLN A 92 13.63 7.27 -0.80
C GLN A 92 15.05 6.98 -1.30
N ARG A 93 15.47 7.61 -2.40
CA ARG A 93 16.90 7.68 -2.70
C ARG A 93 17.53 8.44 -1.55
N PRO A 94 18.44 7.86 -0.75
CA PRO A 94 19.13 8.62 0.27
C PRO A 94 20.11 9.55 -0.46
N LEU A 95 19.73 10.81 -0.66
CA LEU A 95 20.66 11.85 -1.10
C LEU A 95 21.49 12.28 0.12
N VAL A 96 22.36 11.38 0.58
CA VAL A 96 23.41 11.66 1.55
C VAL A 96 24.70 11.10 0.99
N THR A 97 25.63 12.00 0.71
CA THR A 97 26.97 11.69 0.21
C THR A 97 27.73 10.84 1.23
N LYS A 98 28.63 9.97 0.75
CA LYS A 98 29.80 9.57 1.54
C LYS A 98 30.62 10.85 1.89
N GLU A 99 31.36 10.92 2.98
CA GLU A 99 31.89 9.84 3.80
C GLU A 99 32.02 10.28 5.28
N GLN A 100 31.92 9.34 6.22
CA GLN A 100 32.36 9.55 7.60
C GLN A 100 33.74 8.92 7.78
N ALA A 101 34.72 9.74 8.19
CA ALA A 101 35.99 9.29 8.76
C ALA A 101 36.15 9.94 10.14
N GLN A 102 36.67 9.20 11.12
CA GLN A 102 36.47 9.51 12.54
C GLN A 102 37.78 9.45 13.34
N GLN A 103 37.97 10.46 14.20
CA GLN A 103 38.96 10.59 15.29
C GLN A 103 40.47 10.78 14.97
N SER A 104 41.03 11.76 15.67
CA SER A 104 42.37 11.76 16.28
C SER A 104 43.64 12.03 15.45
N SER A 105 43.89 13.32 15.21
CA SER A 105 45.14 13.98 15.62
C SER A 105 46.50 13.44 15.13
N ASN A 106 46.80 13.60 13.83
CA ASN A 106 48.17 13.83 13.36
C ASN A 106 48.21 14.57 12.01
N GLU A 107 48.90 15.71 11.98
CA GLU A 107 49.40 16.36 10.74
C GLU A 107 50.52 15.51 10.10
N PRO A 108 50.87 15.67 8.80
CA PRO A 108 50.80 16.93 8.03
C PRO A 108 50.28 16.89 6.58
N SER A 109 49.96 18.09 6.09
CA SER A 109 50.12 18.62 4.71
C SER A 109 50.15 17.68 3.49
N SER A 110 49.21 17.89 2.55
CA SER A 110 49.57 18.22 1.15
C SER A 110 48.40 18.79 0.31
N THR A 111 48.40 20.12 0.18
CA THR A 111 48.20 20.95 -1.05
C THR A 111 47.51 20.41 -2.33
N PHE A 112 46.75 21.32 -2.98
CA PHE A 112 46.29 21.36 -4.40
C PHE A 112 45.17 20.39 -4.82
N VAL A 113 44.23 20.73 -5.73
CA VAL A 113 43.88 21.98 -6.45
C VAL A 113 42.35 22.05 -6.67
N PRO A 114 41.71 23.24 -6.67
CA PRO A 114 40.38 23.42 -7.22
C PRO A 114 40.43 23.67 -8.74
N GLY A 115 39.89 22.75 -9.53
CA GLY A 115 39.47 22.96 -10.91
C GLY A 115 38.16 22.20 -11.15
N ASN A 116 37.31 22.57 -12.10
CA ASN A 116 37.48 23.53 -13.20
C ASN A 116 36.21 24.37 -13.45
N GLU A 117 36.35 25.43 -14.25
CA GLU A 117 35.26 26.36 -14.55
C GLU A 117 34.36 25.89 -15.71
N ARG A 118 33.12 26.39 -15.65
CA ARG A 118 31.99 26.39 -16.62
C ARG A 118 32.34 26.48 -18.12
N LEU A 119 31.31 26.20 -18.94
CA LEU A 119 31.26 26.22 -20.43
C LEU A 119 31.84 24.93 -21.04
N VAL A 120 31.35 24.37 -22.16
CA VAL A 120 30.44 24.81 -23.24
C VAL A 120 29.35 23.69 -23.44
N GLN A 121 28.31 23.66 -24.30
CA GLN A 121 27.85 24.46 -25.45
C GLN A 121 26.34 24.18 -25.75
N HIS A 122 25.65 25.09 -26.45
CA HIS A 122 24.49 24.81 -27.33
C HIS A 122 24.94 25.06 -28.79
N PRO A 123 24.61 24.20 -29.76
CA PRO A 123 23.35 24.34 -30.52
C PRO A 123 22.70 22.98 -30.87
N GLY A 124 21.54 22.91 -31.53
CA GLY A 124 20.65 23.99 -31.99
C GLY A 124 19.31 23.43 -32.46
N GLU A 125 18.35 24.32 -32.68
CA GLU A 125 17.02 24.04 -33.24
C GLU A 125 17.02 24.36 -34.76
N ASP A 126 15.85 24.20 -35.40
CA ASP A 126 15.62 24.06 -36.85
C ASP A 126 16.12 22.73 -37.46
N GLY A 127 15.31 21.91 -38.14
CA GLY A 127 13.92 22.11 -38.57
C GLY A 127 13.83 22.35 -40.08
N LEU A 128 13.77 21.27 -40.85
CA LEU A 128 13.36 21.33 -42.25
C LEU A 128 12.64 20.04 -42.65
N GLU A 129 11.34 20.16 -42.92
CA GLU A 129 10.54 19.14 -43.60
C GLU A 129 10.64 19.37 -45.13
N HIS A 130 10.66 18.30 -45.92
CA HIS A 130 10.19 18.22 -47.32
C HIS A 130 10.34 16.78 -47.85
#